data_AF-X1VTR5-F1
#
_entry.id   AF-X1VTR5-F1
#
_cell.length_a   1.000
_cell.length_b   1.000
_cell.length_c   1.000
_cell.angle_alpha   90.00
_cell.angle_beta   90.00
_cell.angle_gamma   90.00
#
_symmetry.space_group_name_H-M   'P 1'
#
loop_
_entity.id
_entity.type
_entity.pdbx_description
1 polymer ?
#
loop_
_entity_poly.entity_id
_entity_poly.type
_entity_poly.pdbx_seq_one_letter_code
_entity_poly.pdbx_strand_id
1 'polypeptide(L)'
;MKDKSDKSLIEAFKAEENKLKIYDKVQKAIDHWQEYTLEEKGKFLADVPLDISMLPEEQQEIFIKELARAEICKKRELTKNIKKFKKLKP
;
A
#
# COMPACT_ATOMS: atom_id res chain seq x y z
N MET A 1 -16.83 20.63 -26.37
CA MET A 1 -15.54 20.34 -25.73
C MET A 1 -15.67 20.52 -24.21
N LYS A 2 -16.21 19.54 -23.49
CA LYS A 2 -16.38 19.53 -22.01
C LYS A 2 -16.40 18.06 -21.58
N ASP A 3 -15.25 17.40 -21.57
CA ASP A 3 -15.21 15.96 -21.26
C ASP A 3 -13.85 15.44 -20.77
N LYS A 4 -12.75 16.15 -21.07
CA LYS A 4 -11.41 15.74 -20.64
C LYS A 4 -11.05 16.20 -19.21
N SER A 5 -11.56 17.35 -18.76
CA SER A 5 -11.30 17.84 -17.39
C SER A 5 -12.01 17.04 -16.32
N ASP A 6 -13.27 16.64 -16.54
CA ASP A 6 -14.03 15.90 -15.53
C ASP A 6 -13.48 14.49 -15.32
N LYS A 7 -13.04 13.79 -16.38
CA LYS A 7 -12.38 12.49 -16.26
C LYS A 7 -11.07 12.58 -15.45
N SER A 8 -10.26 13.61 -15.72
CA SER A 8 -9.01 13.83 -15.00
C SER A 8 -9.21 14.13 -13.51
N LEU A 9 -10.29 14.85 -13.15
CA LEU A 9 -10.62 15.12 -11.75
C LEU A 9 -11.12 13.85 -11.05
N ILE A 10 -12.00 13.08 -11.69
CA ILE A 10 -12.52 11.82 -11.13
C ILE A 10 -11.37 10.82 -10.91
N GLU A 11 -10.42 10.73 -11.83
CA GLU A 11 -9.24 9.88 -11.68
C GLU A 11 -8.33 10.34 -10.54
N ALA A 12 -8.12 11.65 -10.40
CA ALA A 12 -7.36 12.21 -9.29
C ALA A 12 -8.04 11.95 -7.93
N PHE A 13 -9.37 12.12 -7.84
CA PHE A 13 -10.12 11.81 -6.63
C PHE A 13 -10.02 10.32 -6.27
N LYS A 14 -10.18 9.42 -7.24
CA LYS A 14 -10.03 7.97 -7.02
C LYS A 14 -8.63 7.58 -6.56
N ALA A 15 -7.59 8.21 -7.14
CA ALA A 15 -6.21 7.97 -6.73
C ALA A 15 -5.97 8.41 -5.28
N GLU A 16 -6.48 9.59 -4.89
CA GLU A 16 -6.36 10.08 -3.51
C GLU A 16 -7.17 9.21 -2.53
N GLU A 17 -8.37 8.78 -2.91
CA GLU A 17 -9.19 7.87 -2.09
C GLU A 17 -8.50 6.53 -1.85
N ASN A 18 -7.89 5.96 -2.90
CA ASN A 18 -7.12 4.71 -2.77
C ASN A 18 -5.90 4.89 -1.87
N LYS A 19 -5.18 6.02 -2.00
CA LYS A 19 -4.05 6.33 -1.14
C LYS A 19 -4.47 6.42 0.34
N LEU A 20 -5.58 7.10 0.64
CA LEU A 20 -6.11 7.19 2.01
C LEU A 20 -6.50 5.81 2.56
N LYS A 21 -7.09 4.93 1.74
CA LYS A 21 -7.41 3.55 2.13
C LYS A 21 -6.16 2.73 2.46
N ILE A 22 -5.10 2.88 1.67
CA ILE A 22 -3.82 2.20 1.93
C ILE A 22 -3.21 2.70 3.24
N TYR A 23 -3.23 4.02 3.46
CA TYR A 23 -2.75 4.62 4.70
C TYR A 23 -3.51 4.09 5.93
N ASP A 24 -4.84 4.13 5.90
CA ASP A 24 -5.69 3.63 6.99
C ASP A 24 -5.45 2.13 7.25
N LYS A 25 -5.33 1.32 6.19
CA LYS A 25 -5.03 -0.12 6.29
C LYS A 25 -3.68 -0.37 6.96
N VAL A 26 -2.63 0.37 6.57
CA VAL A 26 -1.30 0.22 7.15
C VAL A 26 -1.27 0.72 8.59
N GLN A 27 -1.87 1.87 8.88
CA GLN A 27 -1.92 2.43 10.22
C GLN A 27 -2.65 1.49 11.20
N LYS A 28 -3.81 0.96 10.82
CA LYS A 28 -4.53 -0.05 11.62
C LYS A 28 -3.69 -1.29 11.89
N ALA A 29 -2.96 -1.75 10.88
CA ALA A 29 -2.07 -2.90 11.06
C ALA A 29 -0.92 -2.58 12.02
N ILE A 30 -0.37 -1.36 12.01
CA ILE A 30 0.65 -0.91 12.96
C ILE A 30 0.08 -0.88 14.39
N ASP A 31 -1.11 -0.30 14.56
CA ASP A 31 -1.69 -0.08 15.88
C ASP A 31 -2.18 -1.39 16.53
N HIS A 32 -2.72 -2.30 15.73
CA HIS A 32 -3.41 -3.51 16.22
C HIS A 32 -2.72 -4.83 15.80
N TRP A 33 -1.46 -4.80 15.37
CA TRP A 33 -0.77 -6.00 14.84
C TRP A 33 -0.82 -7.21 15.78
N GLN A 34 -0.74 -6.97 17.09
CA GLN A 34 -0.73 -8.05 18.08
C GLN A 34 -2.10 -8.70 18.27
N GLU A 35 -3.17 -7.98 17.94
CA GLU A 35 -4.55 -8.45 18.03
C GLU A 35 -4.95 -9.29 16.82
N TYR A 36 -4.19 -9.19 15.71
CA TYR A 36 -4.48 -9.93 14.48
C TYR A 36 -4.23 -11.43 14.67
N THR A 37 -5.18 -12.23 14.20
CA THR A 37 -5.02 -13.67 14.01
C THR A 37 -3.95 -13.99 12.96
N LEU A 38 -3.46 -15.22 12.94
CA LEU A 38 -2.50 -15.67 11.92
C LEU A 38 -3.04 -15.52 10.49
N GLU A 39 -4.35 -15.74 10.30
CA GLU A 39 -5.00 -15.58 8.99
C GLU A 39 -5.00 -14.11 8.54
N GLU A 40 -5.36 -13.18 9.44
CA GLU A 40 -5.36 -11.75 9.17
C GLU A 40 -3.96 -11.23 8.87
N LYS A 41 -2.95 -11.69 9.62
CA LYS A 41 -1.54 -11.38 9.35
C LYS A 41 -1.12 -11.89 7.97
N GLY A 42 -1.49 -13.13 7.63
CA GLY A 42 -1.21 -13.72 6.32
C GLY A 42 -1.84 -12.92 5.17
N LYS A 43 -3.12 -12.57 5.28
CA LYS A 43 -3.84 -11.74 4.32
C LYS A 43 -3.19 -10.36 4.16
N PHE A 44 -2.89 -9.70 5.28
CA PHE A 44 -2.23 -8.40 5.25
C PHE A 44 -0.88 -8.46 4.52
N LEU A 45 -0.03 -9.44 4.84
CA LEU A 45 1.29 -9.58 4.22
C LEU A 45 1.23 -9.96 2.73
N ALA A 46 0.16 -10.61 2.29
CA ALA A 46 -0.07 -10.91 0.87
C ALA A 46 -0.50 -9.67 0.08
N ASP A 47 -1.39 -8.85 0.65
CA ASP A 47 -2.01 -7.72 -0.05
C ASP A 47 -1.14 -6.45 0.00
N VAL A 48 -0.53 -6.15 1.15
CA VAL A 48 0.15 -4.87 1.39
C VAL A 48 1.26 -4.54 0.37
N PRO A 49 2.05 -5.50 -0.16
CA PRO A 49 3.06 -5.15 -1.15
C PRO A 49 2.44 -4.74 -2.49
N LEU A 50 1.29 -5.29 -2.87
CA LEU A 50 0.56 -4.88 -4.07
C LEU A 50 -0.01 -3.48 -3.88
N ASP A 51 -0.68 -3.23 -2.75
CA ASP A 51 -1.24 -1.93 -2.38
C ASP A 51 -0.17 -0.83 -2.41
N ILE A 52 0.94 -1.04 -1.71
CA ILE A 52 2.07 -0.09 -1.68
C ILE A 52 2.66 0.10 -3.09
N SER A 53 2.70 -0.94 -3.93
CA SER A 53 3.25 -0.80 -5.29
C SER A 53 2.52 0.19 -6.19
N MET A 54 1.26 0.51 -5.86
CA MET A 54 0.43 1.47 -6.59
C MET A 54 0.69 2.94 -6.19
N LEU A 55 1.41 3.17 -5.09
CA LEU A 55 1.73 4.52 -4.60
C LEU A 55 2.94 5.13 -5.31
N PRO A 56 3.14 6.46 -5.26
CA PRO A 56 4.39 7.10 -5.67
C PRO A 56 5.59 6.56 -4.86
N GLU A 57 6.78 6.45 -5.47
CA GLU A 57 7.95 5.79 -4.86
C GLU A 57 8.35 6.36 -3.50
N GLU A 58 8.27 7.69 -3.34
CA GLU A 58 8.54 8.37 -2.07
C GLU A 58 7.64 7.86 -0.94
N GLN A 59 6.35 7.66 -1.22
CA GLN A 59 5.40 7.12 -0.25
C GLN A 59 5.65 5.64 0.01
N GLN A 60 6.07 4.88 -1.00
CA GLN A 60 6.43 3.47 -0.81
C GLN A 60 7.55 3.35 0.24
N GLU A 61 8.57 4.20 0.16
CA GLU A 61 9.65 4.17 1.15
C GLU A 61 9.19 4.47 2.58
N ILE A 62 8.23 5.38 2.75
CA ILE A 62 7.67 5.72 4.06
C ILE A 62 6.99 4.48 4.66
N PHE A 63 6.05 3.88 3.93
CA PHE A 63 5.33 2.70 4.42
C PHE A 63 6.26 1.51 4.67
N ILE A 64 7.27 1.30 3.82
CA ILE A 64 8.27 0.24 4.02
C ILE A 64 9.04 0.48 5.33
N LYS A 65 9.43 1.73 5.63
CA LYS A 65 10.16 2.07 6.86
C LYS A 65 9.27 1.89 8.08
N GLU A 66 8.01 2.33 8.03
CA GLU A 66 7.08 2.23 9.15
C GLU A 66 6.72 0.77 9.48
N LEU A 67 6.37 -0.03 8.48
CA LEU A 67 6.08 -1.45 8.68
C LEU A 67 7.28 -2.25 9.20
N ALA A 68 8.50 -1.87 8.79
CA ALA A 68 9.72 -2.46 9.30
C ALA A 68 10.01 -2.02 10.75
N ARG A 69 9.74 -0.75 11.09
CA ARG A 69 9.90 -0.21 12.44
C ARG A 69 8.89 -0.83 13.41
N ALA A 70 7.68 -1.12 12.95
CA ALA A 70 6.64 -1.81 13.71
C ALA A 70 6.86 -3.34 13.80
N GLU A 71 7.98 -3.85 13.27
CA GLU A 71 8.32 -5.28 13.27
C GLU A 71 7.28 -6.19 12.58
N ILE A 72 6.44 -5.62 11.70
CA ILE A 72 5.40 -6.35 10.96
C ILE A 72 6.01 -7.18 9.84
N CYS A 73 6.99 -6.61 9.13
CA CYS A 73 7.67 -7.30 8.04
C CYS A 73 9.11 -6.79 7.86
N LYS A 74 9.96 -7.63 7.26
CA LYS A 74 11.33 -7.20 6.95
C LYS A 74 11.34 -6.27 5.75
N LYS A 75 11.98 -5.10 5.90
CA LYS A 75 12.20 -4.13 4.82
C LYS A 75 12.61 -4.78 3.50
N ARG A 76 13.62 -5.67 3.53
CA ARG A 76 14.15 -6.35 2.34
C ARG A 76 13.11 -7.21 1.62
N GLU A 77 12.26 -7.90 2.37
CA GLU A 77 11.22 -8.78 1.82
C GLU A 77 10.09 -7.96 1.20
N LEU A 78 9.61 -6.94 1.92
CA LEU A 78 8.56 -6.05 1.42
C LEU A 78 9.01 -5.33 0.15
N THR A 79 10.21 -4.74 0.12
CA THR A 79 10.77 -4.10 -1.08
C THR A 79 10.88 -5.08 -2.26
N LYS A 80 11.30 -6.32 -2.01
CA LYS A 80 11.39 -7.35 -3.06
C LYS A 80 10.02 -7.66 -3.64
N ASN A 81 8.99 -7.80 -2.79
CA ASN A 81 7.64 -8.12 -3.23
C ASN A 81 7.00 -6.95 -4.00
N ILE A 82 7.14 -5.72 -3.53
CA ILE A 82 6.69 -4.51 -4.26
C ILE A 82 7.30 -4.46 -5.68
N LYS A 83 8.61 -4.72 -5.80
CA LYS A 83 9.30 -4.75 -7.10
C LYS A 83 8.79 -5.86 -8.03
N LYS A 84 8.37 -7.01 -7.50
CA LYS A 84 7.77 -8.07 -8.32
C LYS A 84 6.46 -7.61 -8.94
N PHE A 85 5.57 -6.97 -8.17
CA PHE A 85 4.31 -6.46 -8.69
C PHE A 85 4.49 -5.37 -9.75
N LYS A 86 5.50 -4.50 -9.60
CA LYS A 86 5.86 -3.53 -10.64
C LYS A 86 6.27 -4.21 -11.97
N LYS A 87 6.93 -5.36 -11.93
CA LYS A 87 7.35 -6.13 -13.13
C LYS A 87 6.23 -6.94 -13.78
N LEU A 88 5.12 -7.14 -13.07
CA LEU A 88 3.95 -7.89 -13.56
C LEU A 88 2.88 -6.99 -14.19
N LYS A 89 3.07 -5.67 -14.18
CA LYS A 89 2.22 -4.76 -14.98
C LYS A 89 2.59 -4.91 -16.46
N PRO A 90 1.64 -5.30 -17.34
CA PRO A 90 1.84 -5.33 -18.78
C PRO A 90 2.06 -3.92 -19.36
#